data_AF-A0AAN0RXK4-F1
#
_entry.id   AF-A0AAN0RXK4-F1
#
_cell.length_a   1.000
_cell.length_b   1.000
_cell.length_c   1.000
_cell.angle_alpha   90.00
_cell.angle_beta   90.00
_cell.angle_gamma   90.00
#
_symmetry.space_group_name_H-M   'P 1'
#
loop_
_entity.id
_entity.type
_entity.pdbx_description
1 polymer ?
#
loop_
_entity_poly.entity_id
_entity_poly.type
_entity_poly.pdbx_seq_one_letter_code
_entity_poly.pdbx_strand_id
1 'polypeptide(L)'
;MAQDSLLDSLKEVAEQREIGAEQLRAMLDDEVRVLSDGARVHDYIHVFAIRHLRDRMRQQAEADRNAAPGTSRPDEAGSRASAGL
;
A
#
# COMPACT_ATOMS: atom_id res chain seq x y z
N MET A 1 -5.41 3.88 -7.09
CA MET A 1 -5.25 3.79 -8.55
C MET A 1 -3.86 3.23 -8.87
N ALA A 2 -3.66 1.92 -8.72
CA ALA A 2 -2.36 1.26 -8.93
C ALA A 2 -2.47 -0.06 -9.72
N GLN A 3 -3.68 -0.63 -9.79
CA GLN A 3 -3.94 -1.87 -10.53
C GLN A 3 -4.02 -1.59 -12.04
N ASP A 4 -4.60 -0.45 -12.43
CA ASP A 4 -4.64 -0.01 -13.83
C ASP A 4 -3.23 0.12 -14.42
N SER A 5 -2.26 0.64 -13.63
CA SER A 5 -0.87 0.77 -14.07
C SER A 5 -0.20 -0.55 -14.43
N LEU A 6 -0.53 -1.65 -13.76
CA LEU A 6 0.18 -2.92 -13.95
C LEU A 6 -0.33 -3.67 -15.19
N LEU A 7 -1.65 -3.62 -15.41
CA LEU A 7 -2.27 -4.14 -16.62
C LEU A 7 -1.88 -3.29 -17.83
N ASP A 8 -1.80 -1.97 -17.68
CA ASP A 8 -1.41 -1.07 -18.77
C ASP A 8 0.06 -1.24 -19.13
N SER A 9 0.98 -1.39 -18.15
CA SER A 9 2.36 -1.78 -18.44
C SER A 9 2.47 -3.13 -19.15
N LEU A 10 1.60 -4.10 -18.83
CA LEU A 10 1.59 -5.39 -19.52
C LEU A 10 1.11 -5.25 -20.98
N LYS A 11 0.08 -4.42 -21.22
CA LYS A 11 -0.41 -4.11 -22.58
C LYS A 11 0.67 -3.43 -23.41
N GLU A 12 1.39 -2.46 -22.86
CA GLU A 12 2.49 -1.78 -23.55
C GLU A 12 3.58 -2.76 -24.00
N VAL A 13 3.94 -3.72 -23.14
CA VAL A 13 4.91 -4.78 -23.48
C VAL A 13 4.34 -5.74 -24.54
N ALA A 14 3.05 -6.04 -24.49
CA ALA A 14 2.39 -6.88 -25.48
C ALA A 14 2.37 -6.20 -26.86
N GLU A 15 2.06 -4.91 -26.93
CA GLU A 15 2.09 -4.12 -28.15
C GLU A 15 3.48 -4.08 -28.79
N GLN A 16 4.53 -3.88 -27.98
CA GLN A 16 5.93 -3.92 -28.43
C GLN A 16 6.34 -5.28 -29.02
N ARG A 17 5.64 -6.35 -28.64
CA ARG A 17 5.88 -7.72 -29.10
C ARG A 17 4.88 -8.18 -30.15
N GLU A 18 4.04 -7.27 -30.67
CA GLU A 18 2.98 -7.56 -31.62
C GLU A 18 2.00 -8.64 -31.13
N ILE A 19 1.83 -8.75 -29.81
CA ILE A 19 0.89 -9.69 -29.19
C ILE A 19 -0.49 -9.04 -29.17
N GLY A 20 -1.44 -9.67 -29.87
CA GLY A 20 -2.84 -9.22 -29.90
C GLY A 20 -3.56 -9.42 -28.56
N ALA A 21 -4.64 -8.66 -28.32
CA ALA A 21 -5.38 -8.68 -27.05
C ALA A 21 -5.91 -10.07 -26.67
N GLU A 22 -6.45 -10.82 -27.63
CA GLU A 22 -6.94 -12.20 -27.40
C GLU A 22 -5.80 -13.15 -27.03
N GLN A 23 -4.63 -12.98 -27.67
CA GLN A 23 -3.46 -13.78 -27.36
C GLN A 23 -2.89 -13.44 -25.98
N LEU A 24 -2.84 -12.16 -25.63
CA LEU A 24 -2.43 -11.71 -24.30
C LEU A 24 -3.35 -12.26 -23.21
N ARG A 25 -4.67 -12.29 -23.47
CA ARG A 25 -5.65 -12.85 -22.55
C ARG A 25 -5.43 -14.35 -22.36
N ALA A 26 -5.24 -15.11 -23.45
CA ALA A 26 -4.94 -16.53 -23.36
C ALA A 26 -3.66 -16.82 -22.56
N MET A 27 -2.60 -16.04 -22.79
CA MET A 27 -1.35 -16.15 -22.02
C MET A 27 -1.57 -15.88 -20.53
N LEU A 28 -2.40 -14.89 -20.19
CA LEU A 28 -2.73 -14.58 -18.80
C LEU A 28 -3.54 -15.71 -18.14
N ASP A 29 -4.52 -16.26 -18.86
CA ASP A 29 -5.34 -17.37 -18.37
C ASP A 29 -4.50 -18.63 -18.15
N ASP A 30 -3.54 -18.91 -19.04
CA ASP A 30 -2.58 -20.00 -18.89
C ASP A 30 -1.66 -19.79 -17.68
N GLU A 31 -1.14 -18.58 -17.48
CA GLU A 31 -0.30 -18.26 -16.32
C GLU A 31 -1.07 -18.42 -14.99
N VAL A 32 -2.33 -17.93 -14.95
CA VAL A 32 -3.22 -18.12 -13.79
C VAL A 32 -3.46 -19.61 -13.53
N ARG A 33 -3.67 -20.40 -14.59
CA ARG A 33 -3.87 -21.85 -14.46
C ARG A 33 -2.63 -22.55 -13.91
N VAL A 34 -1.44 -22.22 -14.40
CA VAL A 34 -0.16 -22.77 -13.91
C VAL A 34 0.06 -22.42 -12.45
N LEU A 35 -0.14 -21.15 -12.08
CA LEU A 35 0.03 -20.71 -10.70
C LEU A 35 -1.01 -21.34 -9.77
N SER A 36 -2.25 -21.48 -10.23
CA SER A 36 -3.31 -22.11 -9.44
C SER A 36 -3.14 -23.63 -9.28
N ASP A 37 -2.26 -24.26 -10.06
CA ASP A 37 -2.03 -25.70 -9.96
C ASP A 37 -1.31 -26.05 -8.65
N GLY A 38 -1.95 -26.88 -7.85
CA GLY A 38 -1.46 -27.28 -6.52
C GLY A 38 -1.53 -26.22 -5.42
N ALA A 39 -1.81 -24.95 -5.74
CA ALA A 39 -1.95 -23.86 -4.78
C ALA A 39 -3.42 -23.59 -4.44
N ARG A 40 -3.74 -23.37 -3.15
CA ARG A 40 -5.10 -22.97 -2.78
C ARG A 40 -5.23 -21.48 -3.05
N VAL A 41 -6.33 -21.06 -3.68
CA VAL A 41 -6.67 -19.63 -3.91
C VAL A 41 -6.47 -18.79 -2.63
N HIS A 42 -6.72 -19.38 -1.45
CA HIS A 42 -6.49 -18.76 -0.15
C HIS A 42 -5.04 -18.36 0.14
N ASP A 43 -4.05 -19.07 -0.39
CA ASP A 43 -2.62 -18.78 -0.18
C ASP A 43 -2.23 -17.50 -0.93
N TYR A 44 -2.76 -17.30 -2.13
CA TYR A 44 -2.58 -16.04 -2.89
C TYR A 44 -3.30 -14.87 -2.23
N ILE A 45 -4.54 -15.09 -1.76
CA ILE A 45 -5.30 -14.06 -1.03
C ILE A 45 -4.55 -13.60 0.23
N HIS A 46 -3.85 -14.50 0.93
CA HIS A 46 -3.06 -14.14 2.11
C HIS A 46 -1.98 -13.10 1.82
N VAL A 47 -1.24 -13.25 0.72
CA VAL A 47 -0.18 -12.29 0.33
C VAL A 47 -0.78 -10.92 0.04
N PHE A 48 -1.89 -10.87 -0.69
CA PHE A 48 -2.62 -9.62 -0.94
C PHE A 48 -3.17 -9.02 0.36
N ALA A 49 -3.76 -9.83 1.24
CA ALA A 49 -4.30 -9.37 2.51
C ALA A 49 -3.23 -8.73 3.40
N ILE A 50 -2.04 -9.34 3.50
CA ILE A 50 -0.91 -8.79 4.26
C ILE A 50 -0.46 -7.45 3.67
N ARG A 51 -0.30 -7.37 2.34
CA ARG A 51 0.09 -6.12 1.67
C ARG A 51 -0.92 -5.01 1.94
N HIS A 52 -2.21 -5.29 1.73
CA HIS A 52 -3.28 -4.32 1.95
C HIS A 52 -3.39 -3.91 3.43
N LEU A 53 -3.21 -4.84 4.36
CA LEU A 53 -3.23 -4.54 5.78
C LEU A 53 -2.07 -3.62 6.17
N ARG A 54 -0.85 -3.90 5.69
CA ARG A 54 0.32 -3.04 5.93
C ARG A 54 0.10 -1.62 5.39
N ASP A 55 -0.44 -1.50 4.18
CA ASP A 55 -0.67 -0.20 3.56
C ASP A 55 -1.73 0.60 4.35
N ARG A 56 -2.79 -0.07 4.83
CA ARG A 56 -3.78 0.56 5.74
C ARG A 56 -3.16 1.01 7.06
N MET A 57 -2.31 0.16 7.67
CA MET A 57 -1.62 0.52 8.92
C MET A 57 -0.71 1.73 8.74
N ARG A 58 -0.03 1.85 7.59
CA ARG A 58 0.80 3.01 7.27
C ARG A 58 -0.05 4.28 7.12
N GLN A 59 -1.16 4.21 6.38
CA GLN A 59 -2.08 5.34 6.21
C GLN A 59 -2.67 5.80 7.55
N GLN A 60 -3.03 4.85 8.42
CA GLN A 60 -3.47 5.16 9.79
C GLN A 60 -2.38 5.84 10.60
N ALA A 61 -1.15 5.32 10.58
CA ALA A 61 -0.03 5.94 11.30
C ALA A 61 0.31 7.36 10.77
N GLU A 62 0.16 7.61 9.48
CA GLU A 62 0.31 8.94 8.89
C GLU A 62 -0.84 9.87 9.31
N ALA A 63 -2.08 9.38 9.34
CA ALA A 63 -3.24 10.13 9.82
C ALA A 63 -3.13 10.48 11.31
N ASP A 64 -2.70 9.54 12.16
CA ASP A 64 -2.52 9.75 13.60
C ASP A 64 -1.43 10.78 13.90
N ARG A 65 -0.33 10.78 13.14
CA ARG A 65 0.70 11.84 13.25
C ARG A 65 0.18 13.22 12.87
N ASN A 66 -0.72 13.29 11.90
CA ASN A 66 -1.29 14.54 11.44
C ASN A 66 -2.44 15.03 12.37
N ALA A 67 -3.08 14.10 13.08
CA ALA A 67 -4.09 14.38 14.08
C ALA A 67 -3.50 14.71 15.47
N ALA A 68 -2.24 14.36 15.73
CA ALA A 68 -1.55 14.74 16.95
C ALA A 68 -1.44 16.28 17.03
N PRO A 69 -2.12 16.95 17.97
CA PRO A 69 -1.91 18.38 18.18
C PRO A 69 -0.45 18.53 18.61
N GLY A 70 0.28 19.40 17.93
CA GLY A 70 1.68 19.67 18.24
C GLY A 70 1.84 19.81 19.75
N THR A 71 2.67 18.95 20.35
CA THR A 71 3.05 19.07 21.75
C THR A 71 3.91 20.31 21.89
N SER A 72 3.27 21.48 21.91
CA SER A 72 3.80 22.67 22.53
C SER A 72 3.91 22.35 24.01
N ARG A 73 5.10 21.91 24.40
CA ARG A 73 5.57 21.78 25.77
C ARG A 73 5.09 23.01 26.58
N PRO A 74 4.30 22.83 27.66
CA PRO A 74 4.12 23.93 28.59
C PRO A 74 5.45 24.07 29.34
N ASP A 75 6.24 25.06 28.96
CA ASP A 75 7.35 25.52 29.78
C ASP A 75 6.73 26.26 30.98
N GLU A 76 6.36 25.49 32.00
CA GLU A 76 6.16 25.99 33.35
C GLU A 76 7.51 26.47 33.92
N ALA A 77 7.99 27.60 33.41
CA ALA A 77 8.96 28.41 34.13
C ALA A 77 8.20 29.18 35.23
N GLY A 78 7.92 28.47 36.32
CA GLY A 78 7.59 29.08 37.60
C GLY A 78 8.74 29.98 38.05
N SER A 79 8.68 31.26 37.69
CA SER A 79 9.56 32.29 38.26
C SER A 79 8.92 32.83 39.52
N ARG A 80 9.29 32.17 40.61
CA ARG A 80 9.12 32.51 42.00
C ARG A 80 9.63 33.94 42.26
N ALA A 81 8.74 34.92 42.36
CA ALA A 81 9.05 36.25 42.87
C ALA A 81 8.33 36.46 44.22
N SER A 82 8.88 35.84 45.26
CA SER A 82 8.61 36.16 46.66
C SER A 82 9.92 36.19 47.44
N ALA A 83 10.51 37.38 47.54
CA ALA A 83 11.46 37.85 48.53
C ALA A 83 11.53 39.38 48.30
N GLY A 84 11.23 40.28 49.23
CA GLY A 84 11.41 40.26 50.67
C GLY A 84 12.34 41.42 51.02
N LEU A 85 11.75 42.54 51.47
CA LEU A 85 12.26 43.65 52.31
C LEU A 85 11.58 44.97 51.94
#